data_AF-A0A9D1CVL9-F1
#
_entry.id   AF-A0A9D1CVL9-F1
#
_cell.length_a   1.000
_cell.length_b   1.000
_cell.length_c   1.000
_cell.angle_alpha   90.00
_cell.angle_beta   90.00
_cell.angle_gamma   90.00
#
_symmetry.space_group_name_H-M   'P 1'
#
loop_
_entity.id
_entity.type
_entity.pdbx_description
1 polymer ?
#
loop_
_entity_poly.entity_id
_entity_poly.type
_entity_poly.pdbx_seq_one_letter_code
_entity_poly.pdbx_strand_id
1 'polypeptide(L)'
;MPKLNKYFSWLLAVCSLFFCIQFAAIDYNAYGRIQFSDMDAENCELLTDGQSGFYLLDVNGKDIKAKYITEGGSAYSAAFSLTAPCLSYCVYNGVLYCVSRESVNALDSQLFVATYRFNDGSMDINAINGVSVQNRGDFATDGQRLYFVNAAQKSEVCAYSLQGKQLYTLSCEFPVQQLSVDKNTLLAFTSSGLFFAAAGEQTFSYCRGALPRGRILPLSHGYLADTGGNVYAYTKNTLKLVFSVSFSGSGINGAYLEDTFYFANGRTVDGYNKDGERIRTAVFGTEFAFLTISSGKIGAFSAQDSMFYLLTAQDIPKIPLPKPTQPQSGSQGGQSGSNSQTSRPGETYGQISSKTYRLDRQNKLITGISSGTTVAVLKKNISYKGYTLLVKKQDGSIKTTGALGTGMTITFLYPGGSIKEEYKVVIYGDITGEGNCNSRDIRLFMSVLLGEETLAFPYNFAADLNQDGMIDAIDLLKEGKLCK
;
A
#
# COMPACT_ATOMS: atom_id res chain seq x y z
N MET A 1 -34.73 -18.06 -51.43
CA MET A 1 -34.87 -17.40 -50.12
C MET A 1 -33.64 -17.70 -49.26
N PRO A 2 -32.74 -16.73 -49.07
CA PRO A 2 -31.98 -16.66 -47.82
C PRO A 2 -31.89 -15.21 -47.35
N LYS A 3 -32.93 -14.77 -46.65
CA LYS A 3 -32.95 -13.54 -45.84
C LYS A 3 -33.74 -13.86 -44.57
N LEU A 4 -33.21 -14.72 -43.71
CA LEU A 4 -33.83 -14.96 -42.39
C LEU A 4 -32.84 -15.28 -41.25
N ASN A 5 -31.52 -15.11 -41.47
CA ASN A 5 -30.50 -15.36 -40.43
C ASN A 5 -29.71 -14.12 -39.99
N LYS A 6 -30.14 -12.91 -40.35
CA LYS A 6 -29.51 -11.65 -39.89
C LYS A 6 -30.30 -10.89 -38.81
N TYR A 7 -31.44 -11.42 -38.36
CA TYR A 7 -32.27 -10.79 -37.33
C TYR A 7 -32.27 -11.53 -35.98
N PHE A 8 -31.60 -12.67 -35.87
CA PHE A 8 -31.58 -13.45 -34.61
C PHE A 8 -30.46 -13.07 -33.63
N SER A 9 -29.51 -12.22 -34.05
CA SER A 9 -28.45 -11.67 -33.18
C SER A 9 -28.89 -10.40 -32.42
N TRP A 10 -30.07 -9.86 -32.71
CA TRP A 10 -30.59 -8.63 -32.09
C TRP A 10 -31.77 -8.87 -31.13
N LEU A 11 -32.04 -10.13 -30.77
CA LEU A 11 -33.15 -10.49 -29.87
C LEU A 11 -32.71 -11.17 -28.55
N LEU A 12 -31.41 -11.48 -28.39
CA LEU A 12 -30.83 -11.94 -27.11
C LEU A 12 -30.24 -10.79 -26.27
N ALA A 13 -30.38 -9.55 -26.74
CA ALA A 13 -30.13 -8.32 -25.98
C ALA A 13 -31.43 -7.73 -25.40
N VAL A 14 -32.45 -8.57 -25.17
CA VAL A 14 -33.63 -8.18 -24.38
C VAL A 14 -33.36 -8.54 -22.93
N CYS A 15 -32.77 -7.56 -22.24
CA CYS A 15 -33.04 -7.20 -20.85
C CYS A 15 -33.76 -8.27 -20.00
N SER A 16 -33.00 -9.18 -19.40
CA SER A 16 -33.31 -9.63 -18.03
C SER A 16 -32.78 -8.59 -17.02
N LEU A 17 -33.10 -7.31 -17.25
CA LEU A 17 -32.97 -6.23 -16.28
C LEU A 17 -34.23 -6.26 -15.40
N PHE A 18 -34.34 -7.29 -14.55
CA PHE A 18 -35.21 -7.21 -13.39
C PHE A 18 -34.33 -6.75 -12.23
N PHE A 19 -34.36 -5.44 -11.93
CA PHE A 19 -33.91 -4.99 -10.62
C PHE A 19 -34.77 -3.83 -10.14
N CYS A 20 -35.35 -4.00 -8.95
CA CYS A 20 -35.91 -2.91 -8.18
C CYS A 20 -34.82 -1.87 -7.96
N ILE A 21 -34.92 -0.73 -8.65
CA ILE A 21 -34.15 0.47 -8.33
C ILE A 21 -34.75 1.01 -7.04
N GLN A 22 -34.16 0.69 -5.89
CA GLN A 22 -34.42 1.44 -4.67
C GLN A 22 -33.41 2.59 -4.59
N PHE A 23 -33.82 3.77 -5.08
CA PHE A 23 -33.24 5.04 -4.65
C PHE A 23 -33.64 5.27 -3.18
N ALA A 24 -32.95 4.62 -2.26
CA ALA A 24 -33.01 4.99 -0.85
C ALA A 24 -31.83 5.93 -0.59
N ALA A 25 -32.08 7.24 -0.61
CA ALA A 25 -31.16 8.20 -0.02
C ALA A 25 -31.23 7.98 1.50
N ILE A 26 -30.14 7.48 2.09
CA ILE A 26 -29.99 7.42 3.54
C ILE A 26 -29.15 8.63 3.92
N ASP A 27 -29.75 9.56 4.66
CA ASP A 27 -29.03 10.67 5.28
C ASP A 27 -28.21 10.15 6.46
N TYR A 28 -27.05 10.75 6.66
CA TYR A 28 -26.15 10.41 7.75
C TYR A 28 -26.83 10.51 9.13
N ASN A 29 -26.49 9.55 10.00
CA ASN A 29 -26.58 9.78 11.44
C ASN A 29 -25.55 10.85 11.83
N ALA A 30 -25.78 11.61 12.92
CA ALA A 30 -25.02 12.79 13.38
C ALA A 30 -23.47 12.66 13.54
N TYR A 31 -22.90 11.51 13.20
CA TYR A 31 -21.50 11.12 13.36
C TYR A 31 -20.79 10.73 12.05
N GLY A 32 -21.36 11.00 10.87
CA GLY A 32 -20.66 10.69 9.62
C GLY A 32 -20.50 9.18 9.37
N ARG A 33 -21.49 8.36 9.77
CA ARG A 33 -21.55 6.91 9.53
C ARG A 33 -22.79 6.43 8.74
N ILE A 34 -22.60 5.43 7.85
CA ILE A 34 -23.68 4.73 7.10
C ILE A 34 -23.54 3.22 7.27
N GLN A 35 -24.65 2.52 7.56
CA GLN A 35 -24.69 1.07 7.62
C GLN A 35 -25.12 0.46 6.27
N PHE A 36 -24.39 -0.56 5.82
CA PHE A 36 -24.68 -1.30 4.61
C PHE A 36 -24.90 -2.78 4.92
N SER A 37 -26.00 -3.09 5.61
CA SER A 37 -26.33 -4.44 6.08
C SER A 37 -26.56 -5.47 4.97
N ASP A 38 -26.69 -5.02 3.71
CA ASP A 38 -26.93 -5.85 2.54
C ASP A 38 -25.66 -6.19 1.74
N MET A 39 -24.49 -5.73 2.21
CA MET A 39 -23.19 -5.97 1.59
C MET A 39 -22.48 -7.15 2.27
N ASP A 40 -21.91 -8.06 1.49
CA ASP A 40 -21.07 -9.12 2.01
C ASP A 40 -19.66 -8.58 2.29
N ALA A 41 -19.37 -8.37 3.57
CA ALA A 41 -18.15 -7.73 4.03
C ALA A 41 -16.86 -8.44 3.62
N GLU A 42 -16.88 -9.76 3.39
CA GLU A 42 -15.71 -10.53 2.96
C GLU A 42 -15.39 -10.37 1.47
N ASN A 43 -16.40 -10.00 0.67
CA ASN A 43 -16.30 -9.80 -0.79
C ASN A 43 -16.30 -8.32 -1.20
N CYS A 44 -16.32 -7.41 -0.22
CA CYS A 44 -16.33 -5.97 -0.47
C CYS A 44 -14.96 -5.42 -0.87
N GLU A 45 -14.92 -4.49 -1.83
CA GLU A 45 -13.78 -3.62 -2.09
C GLU A 45 -14.22 -2.15 -2.04
N LEU A 46 -13.44 -1.29 -1.39
CA LEU A 46 -13.68 0.16 -1.36
C LEU A 46 -12.81 0.84 -2.42
N LEU A 47 -13.45 1.42 -3.43
CA LEU A 47 -12.82 2.06 -4.57
C LEU A 47 -13.02 3.58 -4.55
N THR A 48 -12.15 4.26 -5.29
CA THR A 48 -12.25 5.69 -5.57
C THR A 48 -11.52 6.05 -6.85
N ASP A 49 -11.91 7.16 -7.47
CA ASP A 49 -11.16 7.87 -8.50
C ASP A 49 -10.45 9.13 -7.95
N GLY A 50 -10.54 9.35 -6.63
CA GLY A 50 -9.97 10.48 -5.92
C GLY A 50 -10.80 11.77 -5.98
N GLN A 51 -11.87 11.84 -6.77
CA GLN A 51 -12.60 13.10 -7.01
C GLN A 51 -14.12 12.98 -6.91
N SER A 52 -14.70 11.85 -7.30
CA SER A 52 -16.13 11.72 -7.51
C SER A 52 -16.85 11.08 -6.33
N GLY A 53 -16.17 10.83 -5.20
CA GLY A 53 -16.70 10.12 -4.03
C GLY A 53 -16.13 8.71 -3.85
N PHE A 54 -16.85 7.88 -3.11
CA PHE A 54 -16.43 6.53 -2.69
C PHE A 54 -17.39 5.48 -3.23
N TYR A 55 -16.84 4.31 -3.58
CA TYR A 55 -17.62 3.24 -4.19
C TYR A 55 -17.32 1.94 -3.46
N LEU A 56 -18.28 1.44 -2.69
CA LEU A 56 -18.17 0.14 -2.05
C LEU A 56 -18.82 -0.91 -2.96
N LEU A 57 -18.05 -1.87 -3.45
CA LEU A 57 -18.52 -2.90 -4.37
C LEU A 57 -18.47 -4.27 -3.69
N ASP A 58 -19.54 -5.03 -3.83
CA ASP A 58 -19.64 -6.46 -3.51
C ASP A 58 -19.89 -7.19 -4.84
N VAL A 59 -18.92 -8.03 -5.23
CA VAL A 59 -18.89 -8.72 -6.52
C VAL A 59 -18.95 -10.23 -6.28
N ASN A 60 -20.07 -10.85 -6.63
CA ASN A 60 -20.27 -12.29 -6.50
C ASN A 60 -20.50 -12.94 -7.87
N GLY A 61 -19.42 -13.43 -8.47
CA GLY A 61 -19.44 -13.97 -9.83
C GLY A 61 -19.88 -12.89 -10.82
N LYS A 62 -21.11 -13.01 -11.34
CA LYS A 62 -21.69 -12.04 -12.29
C LYS A 62 -22.54 -10.95 -11.60
N ASP A 63 -22.93 -11.16 -10.36
CA ASP A 63 -23.84 -10.27 -9.65
C ASP A 63 -23.03 -9.18 -8.94
N ILE A 64 -23.42 -7.92 -9.14
CA ILE A 64 -22.74 -6.74 -8.62
C ILE A 64 -23.72 -5.99 -7.71
N LYS A 65 -23.32 -5.73 -6.47
CA LYS A 65 -23.92 -4.71 -5.62
C LYS A 65 -22.90 -3.59 -5.45
N ALA A 66 -23.35 -2.35 -5.60
CA ALA A 66 -22.48 -1.20 -5.45
C ALA A 66 -23.17 -0.09 -4.66
N LYS A 67 -22.42 0.51 -3.74
CA LYS A 67 -22.82 1.71 -3.01
C LYS A 67 -21.94 2.86 -3.47
N TYR A 68 -22.56 3.98 -3.81
CA TYR A 68 -21.88 5.22 -4.11
C TYR A 68 -22.11 6.22 -2.98
N ILE A 69 -21.04 6.71 -2.37
CA ILE A 69 -21.09 7.67 -1.26
C ILE A 69 -20.45 8.99 -1.70
N THR A 70 -21.21 10.08 -1.60
CA THR A 70 -20.75 11.43 -1.96
C THR A 70 -19.94 12.07 -0.83
N GLU A 71 -19.17 13.12 -1.17
CA GLU A 71 -18.45 13.93 -0.17
C GLU A 71 -19.36 14.66 0.82
N GLY A 72 -20.58 15.00 0.39
CA GLY A 72 -21.61 15.63 1.20
C GLY A 72 -22.38 14.63 2.06
N GLY A 73 -22.13 13.36 1.80
CA GLY A 73 -22.62 12.28 2.61
C GLY A 73 -23.94 11.64 2.17
N SER A 74 -24.30 11.75 0.91
CA SER A 74 -25.42 10.97 0.39
C SER A 74 -24.91 9.61 -0.05
N ALA A 75 -25.64 8.54 0.25
CA ALA A 75 -25.38 7.21 -0.31
C ALA A 75 -26.45 6.81 -1.31
N TYR A 76 -26.02 6.17 -2.38
CA TYR A 76 -26.84 5.61 -3.45
C TYR A 76 -26.51 4.14 -3.61
N SER A 77 -27.52 3.33 -3.92
CA SER A 77 -27.34 1.89 -4.10
C SER A 77 -27.68 1.49 -5.52
N ALA A 78 -26.88 0.58 -6.07
CA ALA A 78 -27.13 -0.07 -7.34
C ALA A 78 -26.90 -1.57 -7.17
N ALA A 79 -27.70 -2.38 -7.86
CA ALA A 79 -27.45 -3.79 -7.98
C ALA A 79 -27.89 -4.26 -9.37
N PHE A 80 -27.02 -5.04 -10.02
CA PHE A 80 -27.21 -5.49 -11.39
C PHE A 80 -26.38 -6.76 -11.64
N SER A 81 -26.77 -7.53 -12.64
CA SER A 81 -26.04 -8.73 -13.05
C SER A 81 -25.37 -8.51 -14.41
N LEU A 82 -24.10 -8.86 -14.49
CA LEU A 82 -23.40 -9.02 -15.75
C LEU A 82 -23.87 -10.30 -16.45
N THR A 83 -23.59 -10.39 -17.74
CA THR A 83 -23.84 -11.55 -18.60
C THR A 83 -22.91 -12.74 -18.29
N ALA A 84 -21.73 -12.47 -17.74
CA ALA A 84 -20.75 -13.45 -17.30
C ALA A 84 -20.00 -12.97 -16.05
N PRO A 85 -19.26 -13.84 -15.33
CA PRO A 85 -18.52 -13.46 -14.15
C PRO A 85 -17.60 -12.25 -14.38
N CYS A 86 -17.61 -11.33 -13.42
CA CYS A 86 -16.76 -10.16 -13.39
C CYS A 86 -15.31 -10.57 -13.10
N LEU A 87 -14.38 -10.16 -13.97
CA LEU A 87 -12.96 -10.48 -13.87
C LEU A 87 -12.14 -9.33 -13.29
N SER A 88 -12.54 -8.10 -13.59
CA SER A 88 -11.88 -6.88 -13.14
C SER A 88 -12.86 -5.72 -13.16
N TYR A 89 -12.59 -4.70 -12.35
CA TYR A 89 -13.42 -3.52 -12.26
C TYR A 89 -12.61 -2.34 -11.73
N CYS A 90 -13.04 -1.13 -12.06
CA CYS A 90 -12.52 0.11 -11.51
C CYS A 90 -13.56 1.22 -11.62
N VAL A 91 -13.31 2.33 -10.95
CA VAL A 91 -14.15 3.53 -11.03
C VAL A 91 -13.34 4.69 -11.58
N TYR A 92 -13.98 5.49 -12.43
CA TYR A 92 -13.39 6.71 -12.95
C TYR A 92 -14.47 7.74 -13.27
N ASN A 93 -14.32 8.96 -12.77
CA ASN A 93 -15.21 10.09 -13.02
C ASN A 93 -16.70 9.77 -12.85
N GLY A 94 -17.06 9.14 -11.72
CA GLY A 94 -18.46 8.81 -11.42
C GLY A 94 -19.00 7.55 -12.09
N VAL A 95 -18.19 6.84 -12.86
CA VAL A 95 -18.59 5.67 -13.64
C VAL A 95 -17.88 4.43 -13.12
N LEU A 96 -18.66 3.38 -12.82
CA LEU A 96 -18.16 2.04 -12.53
C LEU A 96 -17.97 1.29 -13.85
N TYR A 97 -16.79 0.72 -14.06
CA TYR A 97 -16.44 -0.12 -15.19
C TYR A 97 -16.24 -1.55 -14.70
N CYS A 98 -16.95 -2.51 -15.28
CA CYS A 98 -16.83 -3.93 -14.97
C CYS A 98 -16.47 -4.71 -16.24
N VAL A 99 -15.44 -5.53 -16.15
CA VAL A 99 -14.96 -6.39 -17.24
C VAL A 99 -15.48 -7.81 -17.02
N SER A 100 -16.17 -8.35 -18.01
CA SER A 100 -16.60 -9.76 -18.03
C SER A 100 -16.06 -10.47 -19.27
N ARG A 101 -16.04 -11.80 -19.23
CA ARG A 101 -15.68 -12.64 -20.38
C ARG A 101 -16.79 -13.63 -20.66
N GLU A 102 -17.38 -13.53 -21.84
CA GLU A 102 -18.40 -14.47 -22.30
C GLU A 102 -17.81 -15.46 -23.29
N SER A 103 -18.23 -16.72 -23.21
CA SER A 103 -17.95 -17.71 -24.24
C SER A 103 -18.86 -17.44 -25.44
N VAL A 104 -18.27 -17.14 -26.59
CA VAL A 104 -19.00 -16.96 -27.84
C VAL A 104 -19.26 -18.32 -28.50
N ASN A 105 -18.27 -19.22 -28.41
CA ASN A 105 -18.38 -20.62 -28.83
C ASN A 105 -17.39 -21.47 -28.01
N ALA A 106 -17.23 -22.75 -28.35
CA ALA A 106 -16.35 -23.66 -27.60
C ALA A 106 -14.85 -23.29 -27.61
N LEU A 107 -14.42 -22.44 -28.55
CA LEU A 107 -13.01 -22.06 -28.77
C LEU A 107 -12.76 -20.56 -28.59
N ASP A 108 -13.79 -19.73 -28.71
CA ASP A 108 -13.69 -18.27 -28.63
C ASP A 108 -14.42 -17.71 -27.41
N SER A 109 -13.75 -16.76 -26.76
CA SER A 109 -14.34 -15.93 -25.72
C SER A 109 -14.15 -14.46 -26.07
N GLN A 110 -15.14 -13.63 -25.76
CA GLN A 110 -15.13 -12.20 -26.00
C GLN A 110 -15.20 -11.45 -24.67
N LEU A 111 -14.42 -10.37 -24.55
CA LEU A 111 -14.49 -9.49 -23.40
C LEU A 111 -15.58 -8.46 -23.59
N PHE A 112 -16.24 -8.10 -22.49
CA PHE A 112 -17.21 -7.01 -22.44
C PHE A 112 -16.83 -6.06 -21.31
N VAL A 113 -17.03 -4.77 -21.55
CA VAL A 113 -16.96 -3.74 -20.52
C VAL A 113 -18.36 -3.17 -20.33
N ALA A 114 -18.96 -3.48 -19.18
CA ALA A 114 -20.16 -2.83 -18.70
C ALA A 114 -19.76 -1.55 -17.97
N THR A 115 -20.51 -0.47 -18.20
CA THR A 115 -20.38 0.78 -17.47
C THR A 115 -21.67 1.08 -16.75
N TYR A 116 -21.58 1.58 -15.52
CA TYR A 116 -22.74 2.02 -14.74
C TYR A 116 -22.47 3.39 -14.14
N ARG A 117 -23.40 4.33 -14.33
CA ARG A 117 -23.29 5.70 -13.83
C ARG A 117 -24.29 5.92 -12.70
N PHE A 118 -23.81 6.26 -11.51
CA PHE A 118 -24.67 6.38 -10.32
C PHE A 118 -25.57 7.62 -10.33
N ASN A 119 -25.22 8.67 -11.08
CA ASN A 119 -25.97 9.93 -11.05
C ASN A 119 -27.34 9.82 -11.76
N ASP A 120 -27.45 8.97 -12.78
CA ASP A 120 -28.63 8.81 -13.64
C ASP A 120 -29.07 7.35 -13.78
N GLY A 121 -28.29 6.41 -13.26
CA GLY A 121 -28.54 4.97 -13.35
C GLY A 121 -28.32 4.39 -14.75
N SER A 122 -27.71 5.14 -15.67
CA SER A 122 -27.41 4.69 -17.03
C SER A 122 -26.42 3.51 -17.02
N MET A 123 -26.64 2.59 -17.95
CA MET A 123 -25.78 1.43 -18.15
C MET A 123 -25.53 1.20 -19.63
N ASP A 124 -24.26 1.03 -20.00
CA ASP A 124 -23.83 0.69 -21.37
C ASP A 124 -22.92 -0.54 -21.33
N ILE A 125 -22.91 -1.33 -22.40
CA ILE A 125 -22.04 -2.50 -22.54
C ILE A 125 -21.36 -2.46 -23.90
N ASN A 126 -20.04 -2.59 -23.91
CA ASN A 126 -19.23 -2.59 -25.13
C ASN A 126 -18.38 -3.85 -25.23
N ALA A 127 -18.38 -4.47 -26.41
CA ALA A 127 -17.54 -5.63 -26.70
C ALA A 127 -16.11 -5.21 -27.03
N ILE A 128 -15.14 -5.92 -26.46
CA ILE A 128 -13.70 -5.71 -26.67
C ILE A 128 -13.10 -6.95 -27.33
N ASN A 129 -12.49 -6.74 -28.48
CA ASN A 129 -11.91 -7.81 -29.30
C ASN A 129 -10.38 -7.75 -29.31
N GLY A 130 -9.73 -8.90 -29.43
CA GLY A 130 -8.28 -8.99 -29.63
C GLY A 130 -7.42 -8.88 -28.37
N VAL A 131 -8.03 -8.91 -27.17
CA VAL A 131 -7.31 -8.95 -25.89
C VAL A 131 -8.01 -9.90 -24.91
N SER A 132 -7.22 -10.47 -23.98
CA SER A 132 -7.67 -11.40 -22.95
C SER A 132 -7.17 -10.91 -21.60
N VAL A 133 -8.02 -10.95 -20.58
CA VAL A 133 -7.74 -10.48 -19.20
C VAL A 133 -7.92 -11.64 -18.22
N GLN A 134 -6.95 -11.90 -17.34
CA GLN A 134 -7.02 -13.03 -16.40
C GLN A 134 -7.19 -12.62 -14.94
N ASN A 135 -6.68 -11.44 -14.56
CA ASN A 135 -6.58 -11.03 -13.17
C ASN A 135 -7.30 -9.70 -12.93
N ARG A 136 -7.69 -9.45 -11.67
CA ARG A 136 -8.28 -8.18 -11.24
C ARG A 136 -7.39 -6.99 -11.66
N GLY A 137 -6.07 -7.11 -11.52
CA GLY A 137 -5.13 -6.02 -11.82
C GLY A 137 -4.96 -5.69 -13.31
N ASP A 138 -5.54 -6.45 -14.23
CA ASP A 138 -5.22 -6.34 -15.66
C ASP A 138 -5.99 -5.22 -16.39
N PHE A 139 -6.84 -4.44 -15.72
CA PHE A 139 -7.67 -3.42 -16.34
C PHE A 139 -7.63 -2.08 -15.59
N ALA A 140 -7.57 -0.99 -16.36
CA ALA A 140 -7.73 0.38 -15.88
C ALA A 140 -8.34 1.27 -16.97
N THR A 141 -8.80 2.46 -16.59
CA THR A 141 -9.39 3.45 -17.51
C THR A 141 -9.07 4.87 -17.07
N ASP A 142 -8.90 5.77 -18.03
CA ASP A 142 -8.81 7.23 -17.82
C ASP A 142 -10.12 7.94 -18.21
N GLY A 143 -11.20 7.18 -18.39
CA GLY A 143 -12.51 7.69 -18.81
C GLY A 143 -12.61 8.02 -20.31
N GLN A 144 -11.51 8.00 -21.06
CA GLN A 144 -11.49 8.15 -22.53
C GLN A 144 -11.01 6.87 -23.22
N ARG A 145 -10.16 6.11 -22.54
CA ARG A 145 -9.52 4.89 -23.03
C ARG A 145 -9.61 3.78 -21.99
N LEU A 146 -9.80 2.58 -22.50
CA LEU A 146 -9.76 1.33 -21.75
C LEU A 146 -8.38 0.69 -21.95
N TYR A 147 -7.71 0.34 -20.86
CA TYR A 147 -6.37 -0.26 -20.88
C TYR A 147 -6.44 -1.68 -20.35
N PHE A 148 -5.87 -2.62 -21.10
CA PHE A 148 -5.86 -4.04 -20.75
C PHE A 148 -4.46 -4.62 -20.82
N VAL A 149 -4.03 -5.33 -19.79
CA VAL A 149 -2.86 -6.22 -19.88
C VAL A 149 -3.24 -7.39 -20.77
N ASN A 150 -2.46 -7.63 -21.82
CA ASN A 150 -2.69 -8.78 -22.69
C ASN A 150 -2.25 -10.07 -21.98
N ALA A 151 -3.19 -10.93 -21.61
CA ALA A 151 -2.86 -12.18 -20.91
C ALA A 151 -1.95 -13.13 -21.73
N ALA A 152 -1.99 -13.07 -23.06
CA ALA A 152 -1.09 -13.86 -23.91
C ALA A 152 0.33 -13.28 -23.97
N GLN A 153 0.46 -11.96 -23.81
CA GLN A 153 1.72 -11.23 -23.82
C GLN A 153 1.70 -10.24 -22.65
N LYS A 154 1.99 -10.73 -21.44
CA LYS A 154 1.85 -9.94 -20.20
C LYS A 154 2.73 -8.68 -20.15
N SER A 155 3.68 -8.55 -21.06
CA SER A 155 4.50 -7.35 -21.26
C SER A 155 3.81 -6.28 -22.12
N GLU A 156 2.56 -6.48 -22.56
CA GLU A 156 1.84 -5.53 -23.40
C GLU A 156 0.57 -5.00 -22.72
N VAL A 157 0.32 -3.70 -22.89
CA VAL A 157 -0.90 -3.03 -22.47
C VAL A 157 -1.62 -2.49 -23.71
N CYS A 158 -2.77 -3.05 -24.04
CA CYS A 158 -3.58 -2.65 -25.18
C CYS A 158 -4.55 -1.53 -24.79
N ALA A 159 -4.52 -0.41 -25.51
CA ALA A 159 -5.42 0.71 -25.33
C ALA A 159 -6.58 0.66 -26.34
N TYR A 160 -7.80 0.88 -25.87
CA TYR A 160 -9.03 0.88 -26.67
C TYR A 160 -9.84 2.15 -26.42
N SER A 161 -10.62 2.58 -27.40
CA SER A 161 -11.70 3.54 -27.18
C SER A 161 -12.79 2.93 -26.31
N LEU A 162 -13.65 3.74 -25.70
CA LEU A 162 -14.82 3.24 -24.97
C LEU A 162 -15.76 2.37 -25.83
N GLN A 163 -15.80 2.57 -27.15
CA GLN A 163 -16.58 1.76 -28.11
C GLN A 163 -15.89 0.47 -28.54
N GLY A 164 -14.76 0.09 -27.91
CA GLY A 164 -14.08 -1.18 -28.18
C GLY A 164 -13.19 -1.24 -29.42
N LYS A 165 -12.91 -0.11 -30.08
CA LYS A 165 -11.87 -0.03 -31.11
C LYS A 165 -10.47 0.03 -30.48
N GLN A 166 -9.58 -0.88 -30.85
CA GLN A 166 -8.17 -0.83 -30.44
C GLN A 166 -7.51 0.42 -31.04
N LEU A 167 -6.80 1.17 -30.19
CA LEU A 167 -6.14 2.42 -30.54
C LEU A 167 -4.65 2.20 -30.78
N TYR A 168 -3.96 1.58 -29.81
CA TYR A 168 -2.52 1.30 -29.84
C TYR A 168 -2.18 0.27 -28.76
N THR A 169 -0.94 -0.23 -28.80
CA THR A 169 -0.38 -1.12 -27.77
C THR A 169 0.88 -0.47 -27.20
N LEU A 170 0.98 -0.47 -25.88
CA LEU A 170 2.16 -0.05 -25.13
C LEU A 170 2.97 -1.30 -24.75
N SER A 171 4.27 -1.28 -24.98
CA SER A 171 5.18 -2.35 -24.56
C SER A 171 5.90 -2.00 -23.25
N CYS A 172 5.83 -2.91 -22.29
CA CYS A 172 6.65 -2.94 -21.09
C CYS A 172 7.81 -3.92 -21.29
N GLU A 173 8.97 -3.65 -20.70
CA GLU A 173 10.09 -4.60 -20.72
C GLU A 173 9.84 -5.84 -19.83
N PHE A 174 8.88 -5.74 -18.90
CA PHE A 174 8.57 -6.78 -17.91
C PHE A 174 7.07 -7.08 -17.88
N PRO A 175 6.67 -8.29 -17.43
CA PRO A 175 5.26 -8.63 -17.23
C PRO A 175 4.56 -7.65 -16.28
N VAL A 176 3.45 -7.09 -16.74
CA VAL A 176 2.58 -6.22 -15.95
C VAL A 176 1.77 -7.07 -14.97
N GLN A 177 1.83 -6.68 -13.71
CA GLN A 177 1.14 -7.33 -12.59
C GLN A 177 -0.14 -6.58 -12.20
N GLN A 178 -0.13 -5.26 -12.36
CA GLN A 178 -1.26 -4.40 -12.03
C GLN A 178 -1.24 -3.11 -12.85
N LEU A 179 -2.40 -2.72 -13.37
CA LEU A 179 -2.67 -1.39 -13.89
C LEU A 179 -3.38 -0.54 -12.84
N SER A 180 -3.11 0.75 -12.88
CA SER A 180 -3.86 1.76 -12.14
C SER A 180 -3.82 3.08 -12.90
N VAL A 181 -4.71 4.00 -12.56
CA VAL A 181 -4.71 5.36 -13.09
C VAL A 181 -4.73 6.32 -11.92
N ASP A 182 -3.77 7.24 -11.89
CA ASP A 182 -3.80 8.40 -10.99
C ASP A 182 -4.02 9.65 -11.84
N LYS A 183 -5.16 10.31 -11.62
CA LYS A 183 -5.69 11.41 -12.44
C LYS A 183 -5.82 10.99 -13.90
N ASN A 184 -4.84 11.32 -14.73
CA ASN A 184 -4.84 11.04 -16.17
C ASN A 184 -3.58 10.27 -16.59
N THR A 185 -2.87 9.68 -15.64
CA THR A 185 -1.61 8.96 -15.90
C THR A 185 -1.84 7.48 -15.69
N LEU A 186 -1.60 6.69 -16.73
CA LEU A 186 -1.59 5.24 -16.64
C LEU A 186 -0.33 4.79 -15.92
N LEU A 187 -0.52 3.97 -14.89
CA LEU A 187 0.51 3.32 -14.11
C LEU A 187 0.49 1.82 -14.42
N ALA A 188 1.62 1.27 -14.85
CA ALA A 188 1.79 -0.17 -15.05
C ALA A 188 2.88 -0.68 -14.10
N PHE A 189 2.46 -1.42 -13.09
CA PHE A 189 3.37 -2.06 -12.12
C PHE A 189 3.81 -3.42 -12.63
N THR A 190 5.11 -3.68 -12.56
CA THR A 190 5.76 -4.91 -13.01
C THR A 190 6.64 -5.47 -11.90
N SER A 191 7.16 -6.69 -12.06
CA SER A 191 8.14 -7.28 -11.14
C SER A 191 9.42 -6.46 -10.96
N SER A 192 9.72 -5.57 -11.90
CA SER A 192 11.00 -4.84 -11.96
C SER A 192 10.82 -3.32 -11.91
N GLY A 193 9.62 -2.83 -11.61
CA GLY A 193 9.38 -1.40 -11.38
C GLY A 193 8.06 -0.90 -11.94
N LEU A 194 7.93 0.43 -11.95
CA LEU A 194 6.71 1.14 -12.31
C LEU A 194 6.90 1.88 -13.63
N PHE A 195 5.99 1.67 -14.57
CA PHE A 195 5.95 2.31 -15.87
C PHE A 195 4.82 3.32 -15.93
N PHE A 196 5.03 4.39 -16.69
CA PHE A 196 4.15 5.56 -16.77
C PHE A 196 3.84 5.89 -18.21
N ALA A 197 2.57 6.15 -18.50
CA ALA A 197 2.16 6.80 -19.74
C ALA A 197 1.18 7.91 -19.38
N ALA A 198 1.54 9.16 -19.69
CA ALA A 198 0.60 10.26 -19.57
C ALA A 198 -0.54 10.09 -20.58
N ALA A 199 -1.65 10.80 -20.36
CA ALA A 199 -2.82 10.71 -21.25
C ALA A 199 -2.45 10.87 -22.72
N GLY A 200 -2.73 9.83 -23.51
CA GLY A 200 -2.49 9.80 -24.95
C GLY A 200 -1.05 9.48 -25.38
N GLU A 201 -0.12 9.32 -24.44
CA GLU A 201 1.21 8.78 -24.76
C GLU A 201 1.08 7.32 -25.20
N GLN A 202 1.85 6.96 -26.24
CA GLN A 202 1.87 5.62 -26.84
C GLN A 202 3.16 4.86 -26.50
N THR A 203 3.92 5.35 -25.53
CA THR A 203 5.14 4.73 -25.03
C THR A 203 5.19 4.85 -23.51
N PHE A 204 5.70 3.82 -22.84
CA PHE A 204 5.95 3.91 -21.41
C PHE A 204 7.29 4.60 -21.10
N SER A 205 7.28 5.44 -20.07
CA SER A 205 8.47 5.87 -19.35
C SER A 205 8.71 4.95 -18.17
N TYR A 206 9.93 4.41 -18.04
CA TYR A 206 10.32 3.60 -16.89
C TYR A 206 10.76 4.49 -15.73
N CYS A 207 10.18 4.24 -14.56
CA CYS A 207 10.50 4.95 -13.34
C CYS A 207 11.60 4.23 -12.58
N ARG A 208 12.75 4.88 -12.48
CA ARG A 208 13.92 4.31 -11.80
C ARG A 208 13.79 4.48 -10.30
N GLY A 209 14.22 3.48 -9.53
CA GLY A 209 14.37 3.59 -8.07
C GLY A 209 13.84 2.37 -7.33
N ALA A 210 13.14 2.61 -6.24
CA ALA A 210 12.67 1.55 -5.35
C ALA A 210 11.62 0.65 -6.02
N LEU A 211 11.54 -0.62 -5.61
CA LEU A 211 10.62 -1.61 -6.15
C LEU A 211 9.47 -1.86 -5.17
N PRO A 212 8.22 -1.46 -5.51
CA PRO A 212 7.05 -1.81 -4.72
C PRO A 212 6.88 -3.32 -4.55
N ARG A 213 6.29 -3.74 -3.43
CA ARG A 213 6.06 -5.15 -3.09
C ARG A 213 4.57 -5.49 -3.10
N GLY A 214 4.23 -6.53 -3.87
CA GLY A 214 2.85 -7.01 -4.00
C GLY A 214 1.98 -6.02 -4.78
N ARG A 215 0.77 -5.73 -4.31
CA ARG A 215 -0.12 -4.78 -5.01
C ARG A 215 0.26 -3.34 -4.68
N ILE A 216 -0.08 -2.43 -5.58
CA ILE A 216 0.08 -0.98 -5.41
C ILE A 216 -1.28 -0.28 -5.25
N LEU A 217 -1.29 0.83 -4.51
CA LEU A 217 -2.45 1.69 -4.29
C LEU A 217 -2.02 3.16 -4.42
N PRO A 218 -2.53 3.90 -5.42
CA PRO A 218 -2.37 5.35 -5.43
C PRO A 218 -3.01 5.98 -4.19
N LEU A 219 -2.26 6.79 -3.45
CA LEU A 219 -2.74 7.52 -2.27
C LEU A 219 -3.27 8.93 -2.63
N SER A 220 -3.17 9.31 -3.91
CA SER A 220 -3.27 10.66 -4.49
C SER A 220 -1.95 11.46 -4.46
N HIS A 221 -1.91 12.54 -5.26
CA HIS A 221 -0.83 13.55 -5.28
C HIS A 221 0.58 13.02 -5.57
N GLY A 222 0.72 11.98 -6.39
CA GLY A 222 2.05 11.44 -6.73
C GLY A 222 2.62 10.53 -5.64
N TYR A 223 1.76 9.99 -4.78
CA TYR A 223 2.14 9.00 -3.78
C TYR A 223 1.44 7.67 -4.04
N LEU A 224 2.15 6.58 -3.77
CA LEU A 224 1.60 5.23 -3.78
C LEU A 224 2.02 4.48 -2.52
N ALA A 225 1.16 3.58 -2.07
CA ALA A 225 1.51 2.56 -1.08
C ALA A 225 1.63 1.19 -1.76
N ASP A 226 2.31 0.27 -1.10
CA ASP A 226 2.29 -1.14 -1.44
C ASP A 226 1.73 -2.01 -0.30
N THR A 227 1.46 -3.29 -0.59
CA THR A 227 0.94 -4.23 0.42
C THR A 227 1.88 -4.51 1.59
N GLY A 228 3.17 -4.17 1.47
CA GLY A 228 4.14 -4.26 2.55
C GLY A 228 4.16 -3.03 3.47
N GLY A 229 3.30 -2.05 3.21
CA GLY A 229 3.22 -0.79 3.95
C GLY A 229 4.30 0.21 3.62
N ASN A 230 4.98 0.05 2.48
CA ASN A 230 5.92 1.04 2.00
C ASN A 230 5.17 2.16 1.28
N VAL A 231 5.58 3.40 1.53
CA VAL A 231 5.05 4.60 0.88
C VAL A 231 6.11 5.16 -0.05
N TYR A 232 5.74 5.40 -1.30
CA TYR A 232 6.63 5.90 -2.32
C TYR A 232 6.12 7.21 -2.87
N ALA A 233 7.04 8.15 -3.08
CA ALA A 233 6.82 9.32 -3.91
C ALA A 233 7.24 8.96 -5.33
N TYR A 234 6.39 9.24 -6.30
CA TYR A 234 6.66 8.93 -7.68
C TYR A 234 6.54 10.17 -8.57
N THR A 235 7.39 10.20 -9.58
CA THR A 235 7.30 11.12 -10.73
C THR A 235 7.38 10.29 -12.01
N LYS A 236 7.29 10.92 -13.18
CA LYS A 236 7.51 10.23 -14.46
C LYS A 236 8.85 9.47 -14.56
N ASN A 237 9.86 9.86 -13.78
CA ASN A 237 11.22 9.34 -13.90
C ASN A 237 11.77 8.69 -12.62
N THR A 238 11.17 8.96 -11.45
CA THR A 238 11.74 8.59 -10.15
C THR A 238 10.71 7.94 -9.24
N LEU A 239 11.03 6.78 -8.69
CA LEU A 239 10.24 6.11 -7.67
C LEU A 239 11.07 6.02 -6.40
N LYS A 240 10.72 6.84 -5.41
CA LYS A 240 11.50 6.98 -4.17
C LYS A 240 10.70 6.45 -2.99
N LEU A 241 11.25 5.48 -2.28
CA LEU A 241 10.74 5.09 -0.96
C LEU A 241 10.84 6.30 -0.02
N VAL A 242 9.71 6.69 0.56
CA VAL A 242 9.60 7.80 1.51
C VAL A 242 9.79 7.25 2.92
N PHE A 243 8.95 6.30 3.31
CA PHE A 243 9.01 5.59 4.59
C PHE A 243 8.23 4.27 4.50
N SER A 244 8.33 3.45 5.53
CA SER A 244 7.56 2.22 5.67
C SER A 244 6.77 2.24 6.97
N VAL A 245 5.53 1.75 6.92
CA VAL A 245 4.63 1.55 8.06
C VAL A 245 4.49 0.06 8.29
N SER A 246 4.50 -0.37 9.54
CA SER A 246 4.09 -1.73 9.91
C SER A 246 2.62 -1.70 10.35
N PHE A 247 1.78 -2.48 9.68
CA PHE A 247 0.39 -2.70 10.09
C PHE A 247 0.08 -4.21 10.16
N SER A 248 -0.91 -4.57 10.97
CA SER A 248 -1.29 -5.96 11.26
C SER A 248 -2.30 -6.55 10.27
N GLY A 249 -2.68 -5.81 9.22
CA GLY A 249 -3.69 -6.21 8.23
C GLY A 249 -3.12 -6.84 6.94
N SER A 250 -3.95 -7.57 6.21
CA SER A 250 -3.63 -8.25 4.94
C SER A 250 -3.95 -7.45 3.67
N GLY A 251 -4.61 -6.29 3.81
CA GLY A 251 -5.08 -5.46 2.71
C GLY A 251 -4.22 -4.21 2.50
N ILE A 252 -4.11 -3.77 1.25
CA ILE A 252 -3.55 -2.46 0.93
C ILE A 252 -4.57 -1.38 1.29
N ASN A 253 -4.18 -0.43 2.13
CA ASN A 253 -5.01 0.70 2.52
C ASN A 253 -4.18 1.97 2.58
N GLY A 254 -4.82 3.12 2.45
CA GLY A 254 -4.15 4.39 2.69
C GLY A 254 -4.82 5.58 2.01
N ALA A 255 -4.55 6.75 2.55
CA ALA A 255 -4.96 8.03 1.99
C ALA A 255 -3.86 9.07 2.20
N TYR A 256 -3.68 10.00 1.26
CA TYR A 256 -2.89 11.20 1.49
C TYR A 256 -3.80 12.42 1.48
N LEU A 257 -3.82 13.15 2.60
CA LEU A 257 -4.65 14.34 2.82
C LEU A 257 -3.89 15.35 3.68
N GLU A 258 -3.92 16.64 3.32
CA GLU A 258 -3.31 17.73 4.10
C GLU A 258 -1.87 17.43 4.58
N ASP A 259 -1.01 17.03 3.65
CA ASP A 259 0.40 16.65 3.94
C ASP A 259 0.58 15.49 4.93
N THR A 260 -0.47 14.70 5.14
CA THR A 260 -0.45 13.55 6.05
C THR A 260 -0.87 12.27 5.32
N PHE A 261 -0.11 11.19 5.54
CA PHE A 261 -0.44 9.85 5.07
C PHE A 261 -1.21 9.11 6.16
N TYR A 262 -2.44 8.71 5.88
CA TYR A 262 -3.30 7.99 6.81
C TYR A 262 -3.36 6.51 6.46
N PHE A 263 -3.19 5.66 7.48
CA PHE A 263 -3.28 4.21 7.34
C PHE A 263 -4.17 3.64 8.45
N ALA A 264 -4.98 2.65 8.08
CA ALA A 264 -5.75 1.87 9.03
C ALA A 264 -4.88 0.70 9.55
N ASN A 265 -4.85 0.51 10.86
CA ASN A 265 -4.14 -0.55 11.53
C ASN A 265 -5.01 -1.15 12.63
N GLY A 266 -5.79 -2.18 12.28
CA GLY A 266 -6.84 -2.71 13.14
C GLY A 266 -7.84 -1.60 13.50
N ARG A 267 -7.97 -1.31 14.79
CA ARG A 267 -8.92 -0.31 15.32
C ARG A 267 -8.39 1.12 15.30
N THR A 268 -7.17 1.35 14.85
CA THR A 268 -6.57 2.69 14.83
C THR A 268 -6.44 3.21 13.42
N VAL A 269 -6.65 4.52 13.25
CA VAL A 269 -6.19 5.23 12.05
C VAL A 269 -5.08 6.16 12.46
N ASP A 270 -3.90 5.93 11.90
CA ASP A 270 -2.68 6.68 12.20
C ASP A 270 -2.30 7.55 11.01
N GLY A 271 -1.94 8.81 11.28
CA GLY A 271 -1.46 9.76 10.28
C GLY A 271 0.03 10.04 10.44
N TYR A 272 0.77 9.98 9.33
CA TYR A 272 2.22 10.10 9.27
C TYR A 272 2.65 11.30 8.42
N ASN A 273 3.73 11.97 8.80
CA ASN A 273 4.37 12.98 7.96
C ASN A 273 5.32 12.32 6.92
N LYS A 274 5.97 13.14 6.08
CA LYS A 274 6.93 12.68 5.05
C LYS A 274 8.21 12.07 5.63
N ASP A 275 8.49 12.27 6.91
CA ASP A 275 9.62 11.65 7.62
C ASP A 275 9.25 10.29 8.22
N GLY A 276 8.00 9.83 8.02
CA GLY A 276 7.47 8.61 8.60
C GLY A 276 7.17 8.70 10.10
N GLU A 277 7.14 9.91 10.65
CA GLU A 277 6.75 10.13 12.05
C GLU A 277 5.23 10.12 12.14
N ARG A 278 4.70 9.35 13.10
CA ARG A 278 3.28 9.37 13.42
C ARG A 278 2.93 10.69 14.11
N ILE A 279 2.14 11.51 13.46
CA ILE A 279 1.74 12.86 13.91
C ILE A 279 0.25 12.98 14.25
N ARG A 280 -0.57 11.99 13.86
CA ARG A 280 -2.00 11.94 14.15
C ARG A 280 -2.41 10.51 14.51
N THR A 281 -3.43 10.37 15.35
CA THR A 281 -3.97 9.05 15.70
C THR A 281 -5.41 9.17 16.21
N ALA A 282 -6.24 8.21 15.87
CA ALA A 282 -7.57 8.00 16.45
C ALA A 282 -7.83 6.51 16.63
N VAL A 283 -8.50 6.15 17.73
CA VAL A 283 -8.95 4.77 18.01
C VAL A 283 -10.45 4.70 17.80
N PHE A 284 -10.90 3.70 17.05
CA PHE A 284 -12.28 3.51 16.68
C PHE A 284 -12.93 2.33 17.41
N GLY A 285 -14.26 2.33 17.37
CA GLY A 285 -15.12 1.27 17.88
C GLY A 285 -15.04 -0.04 17.09
N THR A 286 -14.37 -0.05 15.95
CA THR A 286 -14.30 -1.15 14.98
C THR A 286 -12.94 -1.19 14.28
N GLU A 287 -12.66 -2.28 13.58
CA GLU A 287 -11.50 -2.42 12.68
C GLU A 287 -11.86 -2.01 11.26
N PHE A 288 -10.97 -1.26 10.61
CA PHE A 288 -11.18 -0.88 9.21
C PHE A 288 -10.47 -1.86 8.28
N ALA A 289 -11.25 -2.46 7.38
CA ALA A 289 -10.74 -3.31 6.31
C ALA A 289 -10.13 -2.46 5.18
N PHE A 290 -10.72 -1.30 4.90
CA PHE A 290 -10.29 -0.41 3.83
C PHE A 290 -10.24 1.04 4.28
N LEU A 291 -9.29 1.77 3.69
CA LEU A 291 -9.15 3.21 3.81
C LEU A 291 -8.73 3.78 2.46
N THR A 292 -9.43 4.80 1.98
CA THR A 292 -9.13 5.49 0.73
C THR A 292 -9.49 6.99 0.81
N ILE A 293 -9.18 7.76 -0.24
CA ILE A 293 -9.41 9.21 -0.29
C ILE A 293 -10.26 9.60 -1.49
N SER A 294 -11.23 10.48 -1.28
CA SER A 294 -11.92 11.14 -2.37
C SER A 294 -12.37 12.53 -1.94
N SER A 295 -12.22 13.51 -2.82
CA SER A 295 -12.75 14.87 -2.63
C SER A 295 -12.33 15.49 -1.28
N GLY A 296 -11.09 15.25 -0.85
CA GLY A 296 -10.55 15.79 0.41
C GLY A 296 -11.12 15.14 1.69
N LYS A 297 -11.83 14.02 1.58
CA LYS A 297 -12.35 13.23 2.70
C LYS A 297 -11.72 11.84 2.69
N ILE A 298 -11.58 11.25 3.87
CA ILE A 298 -11.13 9.88 4.05
C ILE A 298 -12.36 9.00 4.17
N GLY A 299 -12.48 8.02 3.27
CA GLY A 299 -13.49 6.98 3.36
C GLY A 299 -12.89 5.74 4.02
N ALA A 300 -13.51 5.28 5.11
CA ALA A 300 -13.10 4.06 5.80
C ALA A 300 -14.28 3.08 5.89
N PHE A 301 -14.04 1.82 5.58
CA PHE A 301 -15.06 0.77 5.67
C PHE A 301 -14.63 -0.31 6.66
N SER A 302 -15.56 -0.66 7.54
CA SER A 302 -15.40 -1.73 8.51
C SER A 302 -16.25 -2.92 8.08
N ALA A 303 -15.57 -4.03 7.78
CA ALA A 303 -16.19 -5.29 7.45
C ALA A 303 -16.94 -5.90 8.67
N GLN A 304 -16.42 -5.68 9.88
CA GLN A 304 -16.94 -6.29 11.10
C GLN A 304 -18.39 -5.88 11.42
N ASP A 305 -18.73 -4.62 11.17
CA ASP A 305 -20.05 -4.05 11.46
C ASP A 305 -20.78 -3.55 10.20
N SER A 306 -20.18 -3.75 9.01
CA SER A 306 -20.70 -3.29 7.71
C SER A 306 -20.97 -1.79 7.66
N MET A 307 -20.09 -1.00 8.31
CA MET A 307 -20.23 0.45 8.42
C MET A 307 -19.20 1.19 7.58
N PHE A 308 -19.68 2.20 6.86
CA PHE A 308 -18.85 3.20 6.20
C PHE A 308 -18.74 4.47 7.05
N TYR A 309 -17.53 5.02 7.11
CA TYR A 309 -17.16 6.21 7.86
C TYR A 309 -16.60 7.24 6.91
N LEU A 310 -17.17 8.44 6.96
CA LEU A 310 -16.65 9.60 6.24
C LEU A 310 -15.89 10.48 7.23
N LEU A 311 -14.57 10.44 7.13
CA LEU A 311 -13.65 11.08 8.07
C LEU A 311 -12.94 12.27 7.44
N THR A 312 -12.54 13.19 8.30
CA THR A 312 -11.71 14.35 8.00
C THR A 312 -10.40 14.28 8.78
N ALA A 313 -9.45 15.15 8.45
CA ALA A 313 -8.23 15.28 9.24
C ALA A 313 -8.50 15.70 10.70
N GLN A 314 -9.63 16.34 10.99
CA GLN A 314 -10.04 16.75 12.34
C GLN A 314 -10.50 15.56 13.19
N ASP A 315 -11.14 14.57 12.56
CA ASP A 315 -11.58 13.33 13.23
C ASP A 315 -10.40 12.45 13.67
N ILE A 316 -9.20 12.71 13.11
CA ILE A 316 -7.94 12.04 13.44
C ILE A 316 -6.98 13.10 14.03
N PRO A 317 -7.11 13.40 15.34
CA PRO A 317 -6.45 14.55 15.94
C PRO A 317 -4.93 14.43 15.90
N LYS A 318 -4.27 15.60 15.88
CA LYS A 318 -2.81 15.68 16.03
C LYS A 318 -2.41 15.12 17.39
N ILE A 319 -1.35 14.32 17.39
CA ILE A 319 -0.68 13.93 18.62
C ILE A 319 -0.07 15.21 19.21
N PRO A 320 -0.41 15.59 20.46
CA PRO A 320 0.10 16.80 21.06
C PRO A 320 1.64 16.81 21.03
N LEU A 321 2.21 17.88 20.46
CA LEU A 321 3.63 18.15 20.61
C LEU A 321 3.92 18.35 22.11
N PRO A 322 4.98 17.74 22.67
CA PRO A 322 5.39 18.06 24.03
C PRO A 322 5.63 19.58 24.11
N LYS A 323 4.92 20.25 25.03
CA LYS A 323 4.97 21.71 25.18
C LYS A 323 6.43 22.14 25.43
N PRO A 324 6.97 23.13 24.71
CA PRO A 324 8.31 23.66 25.00
C PRO A 324 8.28 24.31 26.38
N THR A 325 9.11 23.82 27.31
CA THR A 325 9.26 24.46 28.61
C THR A 325 10.00 25.79 28.42
N GLN A 326 9.29 26.92 28.51
CA GLN A 326 9.93 28.25 28.54
C GLN A 326 10.81 28.39 29.80
N PRO A 327 12.02 28.96 29.71
CA PRO A 327 12.83 29.26 30.88
C PRO A 327 12.23 30.47 31.63
N GLN A 328 11.65 30.24 32.81
CA GLN A 328 11.29 31.35 33.70
C GLN A 328 12.50 31.81 34.52
N SER A 329 12.83 33.08 34.32
CA SER A 329 13.75 33.91 35.10
C SER A 329 13.33 33.94 36.56
N GLY A 330 14.31 33.81 37.47
CA GLY A 330 14.09 33.70 38.90
C GLY A 330 13.63 35.00 39.58
N SER A 331 12.98 34.83 40.74
CA SER A 331 13.24 35.63 41.93
C SER A 331 12.71 34.92 43.19
N GLN A 332 13.41 35.11 44.30
CA GLN A 332 13.23 34.46 45.61
C GLN A 332 11.99 34.98 46.36
N GLY A 333 11.40 34.12 47.20
CA GLY A 333 10.54 34.58 48.30
C GLY A 333 9.66 33.50 48.96
N GLY A 334 10.15 32.89 50.06
CA GLY A 334 9.42 32.71 51.32
C GLY A 334 8.15 31.85 51.45
N GLN A 335 8.35 30.65 52.02
CA GLN A 335 7.57 29.97 53.09
C GLN A 335 6.15 29.38 52.89
N SER A 336 6.17 28.04 52.94
CA SER A 336 5.40 27.13 53.84
C SER A 336 3.92 26.81 53.57
N GLY A 337 3.68 25.54 53.26
CA GLY A 337 2.37 24.88 53.30
C GLY A 337 2.45 23.46 52.74
N SER A 338 2.50 22.47 53.63
CA SER A 338 2.62 21.03 53.34
C SER A 338 1.56 20.51 52.36
N ASN A 339 1.99 19.80 51.30
CA ASN A 339 1.27 18.59 50.91
C ASN A 339 2.20 17.60 50.19
N SER A 340 2.19 16.37 50.69
CA SER A 340 3.04 15.27 50.28
C SER A 340 2.68 14.77 48.88
N GLN A 341 3.56 14.99 47.90
CA GLN A 341 3.69 14.15 46.71
C GLN A 341 5.17 13.92 46.42
N THR A 342 5.63 12.72 46.74
CA THR A 342 6.95 12.20 46.35
C THR A 342 7.04 12.13 44.83
N SER A 343 7.63 13.17 44.23
CA SER A 343 8.00 13.23 42.81
C SER A 343 9.39 12.64 42.62
N ARG A 344 9.48 11.61 41.77
CA ARG A 344 10.73 10.92 41.39
C ARG A 344 11.52 11.81 40.40
N PRO A 345 12.87 11.81 40.40
CA PRO A 345 13.69 12.84 39.75
C PRO A 345 13.54 12.88 38.23
N GLY A 346 13.59 14.08 37.65
CA GLY A 346 13.56 14.29 36.19
C GLY A 346 14.69 13.57 35.48
N GLU A 347 14.34 12.56 34.67
CA GLU A 347 15.32 11.81 33.90
C GLU A 347 15.77 12.61 32.67
N THR A 348 17.04 13.02 32.67
CA THR A 348 17.67 13.63 31.50
C THR A 348 18.04 12.54 30.49
N TYR A 349 17.22 12.36 29.45
CA TYR A 349 17.50 11.45 28.33
C TYR A 349 18.58 12.05 27.40
N GLY A 350 19.62 11.28 27.09
CA GLY A 350 20.66 11.67 26.12
C GLY A 350 20.35 11.17 24.72
N GLN A 351 20.93 11.81 23.69
CA GLN A 351 20.75 11.38 22.31
C GLN A 351 21.33 9.97 22.07
N ILE A 352 20.55 9.11 21.38
CA ILE A 352 21.04 7.81 20.90
C ILE A 352 22.02 8.06 19.76
N SER A 353 23.28 7.69 19.94
CA SER A 353 24.32 7.93 18.94
C SER A 353 25.43 6.90 19.03
N SER A 354 26.14 6.69 17.93
CA SER A 354 27.33 5.86 17.89
C SER A 354 28.41 6.57 17.08
N LYS A 355 29.66 6.45 17.52
CA LYS A 355 30.85 6.85 16.73
C LYS A 355 31.38 5.69 15.89
N THR A 356 30.92 4.47 16.16
CA THR A 356 31.42 3.23 15.56
C THR A 356 30.47 2.70 14.51
N TYR A 357 29.16 2.72 14.80
CA TYR A 357 28.13 2.19 13.91
C TYR A 357 27.35 3.31 13.25
N ARG A 358 26.93 3.07 12.02
CA ARG A 358 26.02 3.97 11.31
C ARG A 358 24.59 3.62 11.73
N LEU A 359 23.97 4.53 12.49
CA LEU A 359 22.55 4.49 12.84
C LEU A 359 21.75 5.11 11.69
N ASP A 360 21.38 4.30 10.72
CA ASP A 360 20.53 4.71 9.61
C ASP A 360 19.08 4.80 10.09
N ARG A 361 18.66 6.02 10.43
CA ARG A 361 17.32 6.33 10.92
C ARG A 361 16.25 6.26 9.83
N GLN A 362 16.64 6.39 8.56
CA GLN A 362 15.74 6.35 7.42
C GLN A 362 15.35 4.90 7.10
N ASN A 363 16.34 4.02 6.97
CA ASN A 363 16.12 2.60 6.68
C ASN A 363 15.91 1.75 7.95
N LYS A 364 15.98 2.36 9.14
CA LYS A 364 15.95 1.68 10.46
C LYS A 364 17.00 0.57 10.55
N LEU A 365 18.23 0.87 10.12
CA LEU A 365 19.35 -0.08 10.15
C LEU A 365 20.47 0.38 11.09
N ILE A 366 21.14 -0.58 11.72
CA ILE A 366 22.48 -0.38 12.29
C ILE A 366 23.46 -1.15 11.42
N THR A 367 24.34 -0.40 10.75
CA THR A 367 25.35 -0.90 9.81
C THR A 367 26.76 -0.55 10.30
N GLY A 368 27.78 -1.17 9.70
CA GLY A 368 29.18 -1.04 10.16
C GLY A 368 29.53 -1.92 11.36
N ILE A 369 28.69 -2.92 11.64
CA ILE A 369 28.98 -3.96 12.63
C ILE A 369 29.83 -5.02 11.96
N SER A 370 31.02 -5.31 12.51
CA SER A 370 31.88 -6.39 12.03
C SER A 370 31.36 -7.76 12.48
N SER A 371 31.58 -8.80 11.66
CA SER A 371 31.28 -10.20 12.02
C SER A 371 31.87 -10.58 13.38
N GLY A 372 31.13 -11.37 14.15
CA GLY A 372 31.52 -11.76 15.51
C GLY A 372 31.31 -10.70 16.60
N THR A 373 30.85 -9.49 16.27
CA THR A 373 30.53 -8.46 17.28
C THR A 373 29.45 -8.96 18.25
N THR A 374 29.73 -8.89 19.55
CA THR A 374 28.78 -9.36 20.58
C THR A 374 27.82 -8.27 21.05
N VAL A 375 26.71 -8.66 21.67
CA VAL A 375 25.76 -7.75 22.34
C VAL A 375 26.46 -6.81 23.33
N ALA A 376 27.47 -7.31 24.06
CA ALA A 376 28.23 -6.52 25.02
C ALA A 376 29.08 -5.43 24.34
N VAL A 377 29.75 -5.78 23.22
CA VAL A 377 30.55 -4.83 22.44
C VAL A 377 29.66 -3.77 21.79
N LEU A 378 28.51 -4.17 21.26
CA LEU A 378 27.52 -3.23 20.72
C LEU A 378 27.08 -2.21 21.78
N LYS A 379 26.66 -2.67 22.96
CA LYS A 379 26.24 -1.78 24.06
C LYS A 379 27.33 -0.80 24.48
N LYS A 380 28.61 -1.21 24.46
CA LYS A 380 29.73 -0.31 24.76
C LYS A 380 29.92 0.80 23.72
N ASN A 381 29.54 0.54 22.47
CA ASN A 381 29.78 1.43 21.33
C ASN A 381 28.57 2.30 20.94
N ILE A 382 27.46 2.24 21.69
CA ILE A 382 26.29 3.09 21.50
C ILE A 382 26.07 3.90 22.77
N SER A 383 25.93 5.22 22.62
CA SER A 383 25.42 6.11 23.67
C SER A 383 23.90 6.04 23.67
N TYR A 384 23.29 5.69 24.79
CA TYR A 384 21.84 5.59 24.96
C TYR A 384 21.40 6.03 26.36
N LYS A 385 22.02 7.08 26.91
CA LYS A 385 21.78 7.57 28.27
C LYS A 385 20.28 7.78 28.55
N GLY A 386 19.78 7.15 29.61
CA GLY A 386 18.36 7.23 30.00
C GLY A 386 17.46 6.22 29.28
N TYR A 387 17.99 5.37 28.39
CA TYR A 387 17.23 4.33 27.72
C TYR A 387 17.69 2.93 28.13
N THR A 388 16.80 1.96 27.95
CA THR A 388 17.13 0.53 28.02
C THR A 388 17.36 0.01 26.60
N LEU A 389 18.53 -0.60 26.34
CA LEU A 389 18.83 -1.26 25.06
C LEU A 389 18.54 -2.76 25.17
N LEU A 390 17.56 -3.22 24.39
CA LEU A 390 17.25 -4.62 24.17
C LEU A 390 17.73 -5.08 22.80
N VAL A 391 18.26 -6.30 22.73
CA VAL A 391 18.53 -6.99 21.47
C VAL A 391 17.58 -8.18 21.39
N LYS A 392 16.86 -8.30 20.28
CA LYS A 392 15.91 -9.39 20.02
C LYS A 392 16.37 -10.19 18.81
N LYS A 393 16.21 -11.51 18.87
CA LYS A 393 16.34 -12.38 17.71
C LYS A 393 15.12 -12.20 16.79
N GLN A 394 15.16 -12.85 15.63
CA GLN A 394 14.06 -12.82 14.65
C GLN A 394 12.76 -13.40 15.21
N ASP A 395 12.83 -14.40 16.10
CA ASP A 395 11.68 -14.99 16.80
C ASP A 395 11.11 -14.12 17.94
N GLY A 396 11.65 -12.91 18.14
CA GLY A 396 11.23 -11.97 19.19
C GLY A 396 11.85 -12.23 20.57
N SER A 397 12.58 -13.33 20.76
CA SER A 397 13.25 -13.63 22.03
C SER A 397 14.40 -12.66 22.32
N ILE A 398 14.53 -12.26 23.58
CA ILE A 398 15.60 -11.34 24.01
C ILE A 398 16.94 -12.08 24.03
N LYS A 399 17.92 -11.50 23.36
CA LYS A 399 19.30 -11.99 23.35
C LYS A 399 20.16 -11.08 24.23
N THR A 400 20.66 -11.64 25.33
CA THR A 400 21.46 -10.91 26.32
C THR A 400 22.98 -11.06 26.09
N THR A 401 23.41 -12.15 25.44
CA THR A 401 24.82 -12.49 25.21
C THR A 401 25.07 -13.09 23.81
N GLY A 402 26.35 -13.22 23.43
CA GLY A 402 26.78 -13.82 22.16
C GLY A 402 26.85 -12.83 20.99
N ALA A 403 27.27 -13.34 19.82
CA ALA A 403 27.41 -12.58 18.58
C ALA A 403 26.05 -12.10 18.05
N LEU A 404 26.03 -10.88 17.51
CA LEU A 404 24.94 -10.33 16.73
C LEU A 404 24.96 -10.97 15.33
N GLY A 405 23.78 -11.06 14.73
CA GLY A 405 23.61 -11.47 13.33
C GLY A 405 22.65 -10.55 12.60
N THR A 406 22.77 -10.52 11.28
CA THR A 406 21.83 -9.82 10.40
C THR A 406 20.39 -10.29 10.69
N GLY A 407 19.45 -9.36 10.73
CA GLY A 407 18.03 -9.65 11.04
C GLY A 407 17.66 -9.55 12.52
N MET A 408 18.64 -9.53 13.44
CA MET A 408 18.40 -9.19 14.84
C MET A 408 17.90 -7.73 14.97
N THR A 409 17.16 -7.45 16.03
CA THR A 409 16.53 -6.14 16.26
C THR A 409 17.10 -5.51 17.52
N ILE A 410 17.54 -4.25 17.44
CA ILE A 410 18.00 -3.45 18.57
C ILE A 410 16.92 -2.42 18.88
N THR A 411 16.32 -2.52 20.07
CA THR A 411 15.25 -1.65 20.54
C THR A 411 15.75 -0.83 21.72
N PHE A 412 15.62 0.50 21.63
CA PHE A 412 15.86 1.43 22.73
C PHE A 412 14.51 1.76 23.37
N LEU A 413 14.38 1.54 24.67
CA LEU A 413 13.15 1.78 25.42
C LEU A 413 13.33 2.94 26.39
N TYR A 414 12.27 3.71 26.59
CA TYR A 414 12.17 4.55 27.77
C TYR A 414 12.10 3.68 29.05
N PRO A 415 12.43 4.22 30.22
CA PRO A 415 12.33 3.51 31.51
C PRO A 415 10.93 2.94 31.78
N GLY A 416 9.88 3.57 31.24
CA GLY A 416 8.49 3.11 31.29
C GLY A 416 8.15 1.97 30.31
N GLY A 417 9.12 1.48 29.53
CA GLY A 417 8.97 0.31 28.64
C GLY A 417 8.51 0.63 27.22
N SER A 418 8.13 1.86 26.90
CA SER A 418 7.76 2.26 25.54
C SER A 418 8.98 2.38 24.62
N ILE A 419 8.82 2.03 23.34
CA ILE A 419 9.91 2.08 22.35
C ILE A 419 10.24 3.54 21.98
N LYS A 420 11.52 3.89 22.03
CA LYS A 420 12.09 5.16 21.58
C LYS A 420 12.59 5.08 20.14
N GLU A 421 13.44 4.12 19.86
CA GLU A 421 14.00 3.85 18.53
C GLU A 421 14.17 2.33 18.38
N GLU A 422 13.98 1.82 17.16
CA GLU A 422 14.19 0.41 16.84
C GLU A 422 14.91 0.29 15.49
N TYR A 423 15.86 -0.64 15.42
CA TYR A 423 16.67 -0.87 14.23
C TYR A 423 16.90 -2.35 13.98
N LYS A 424 16.99 -2.75 12.70
CA LYS A 424 17.53 -4.04 12.30
C LYS A 424 19.06 -3.98 12.21
N VAL A 425 19.71 -5.07 12.62
CA VAL A 425 21.15 -5.28 12.48
C VAL A 425 21.44 -5.73 11.05
N VAL A 426 22.46 -5.12 10.44
CA VAL A 426 23.06 -5.56 9.18
C VAL A 426 24.56 -5.72 9.38
N ILE A 427 25.03 -6.95 9.17
CA ILE A 427 26.44 -7.30 9.11
C ILE A 427 26.70 -7.68 7.65
N TYR A 428 27.52 -6.89 6.94
CA TYR A 428 27.83 -7.14 5.54
C TYR A 428 28.50 -8.52 5.38
N GLY A 429 28.00 -9.32 4.44
CA GLY A 429 28.41 -10.71 4.20
C GLY A 429 27.82 -11.75 5.15
N ASP A 430 27.01 -11.37 6.15
CA ASP A 430 26.23 -12.31 6.97
C ASP A 430 24.80 -12.37 6.44
N ILE A 431 24.62 -13.11 5.35
CA ILE A 431 23.36 -13.22 4.59
C ILE A 431 22.41 -14.22 5.24
N THR A 432 22.93 -15.22 5.93
CA THR A 432 22.15 -16.19 6.69
C THR A 432 21.73 -15.66 8.06
N GLY A 433 22.39 -14.62 8.58
CA GLY A 433 22.08 -13.99 9.86
C GLY A 433 22.62 -14.71 11.08
N GLU A 434 23.56 -15.64 10.90
CA GLU A 434 24.18 -16.39 12.00
C GLU A 434 25.28 -15.59 12.73
N GLY A 435 25.66 -14.44 12.19
CA GLY A 435 26.57 -13.47 12.82
C GLY A 435 28.00 -13.50 12.33
N ASN A 436 28.31 -14.41 11.40
CA ASN A 436 29.62 -14.57 10.80
C ASN A 436 29.49 -14.83 9.29
N CYS A 437 30.23 -14.07 8.49
CA CYS A 437 30.40 -14.33 7.06
C CYS A 437 31.16 -15.65 6.88
N ASN A 438 30.55 -16.66 6.28
CA ASN A 438 31.17 -17.95 6.01
C ASN A 438 30.64 -18.60 4.71
N SER A 439 31.00 -19.86 4.45
CA SER A 439 30.64 -20.57 3.21
C SER A 439 29.13 -20.78 3.01
N ARG A 440 28.32 -20.72 4.07
CA ARG A 440 26.86 -20.80 3.98
C ARG A 440 26.26 -19.54 3.38
N ASP A 441 26.80 -18.37 3.71
CA ASP A 441 26.38 -17.08 3.15
C ASP A 441 26.65 -17.06 1.64
N ILE A 442 27.87 -17.46 1.24
CA ILE A 442 28.25 -17.60 -0.18
C ILE A 442 27.29 -18.54 -0.93
N ARG A 443 26.92 -19.69 -0.33
CA ARG A 443 25.99 -20.63 -0.97
C ARG A 443 24.61 -20.02 -1.15
N LEU A 444 24.09 -19.35 -0.12
CA LEU A 444 22.80 -18.67 -0.19
C LEU A 444 22.83 -17.53 -1.22
N PHE A 445 23.91 -16.75 -1.27
CA PHE A 445 24.13 -15.71 -2.28
C PHE A 445 24.06 -16.30 -3.69
N MET A 446 24.78 -17.40 -3.96
CA MET A 446 24.73 -18.05 -5.27
C MET A 446 23.30 -18.47 -5.68
N SER A 447 22.52 -19.05 -4.77
CA SER A 447 21.11 -19.38 -5.04
C SER A 447 20.25 -18.14 -5.32
N VAL A 448 20.53 -17.02 -4.66
CA VAL A 448 19.85 -15.74 -4.93
C VAL A 448 20.17 -15.21 -6.34
N LEU A 449 21.43 -15.28 -6.77
CA LEU A 449 21.83 -14.87 -8.12
C LEU A 449 21.25 -15.78 -9.22
N LEU A 450 21.01 -17.05 -8.89
CA LEU A 450 20.35 -18.01 -9.77
C LEU A 450 18.81 -17.85 -9.76
N GLY A 451 18.26 -16.99 -8.91
CA GLY A 451 16.82 -16.77 -8.78
C GLY A 451 16.08 -17.90 -8.06
N GLU A 452 16.80 -18.80 -7.38
CA GLU A 452 16.23 -19.91 -6.62
C GLU A 452 15.72 -19.45 -5.25
N GLU A 453 16.34 -18.41 -4.69
CA GLU A 453 16.02 -17.84 -3.38
C GLU A 453 15.89 -16.32 -3.46
N THR A 454 15.17 -15.71 -2.53
CA THR A 454 15.06 -14.24 -2.44
C THR A 454 15.44 -13.74 -1.06
N LEU A 455 16.20 -12.64 -1.00
CA LEU A 455 16.61 -12.04 0.27
C LEU A 455 15.59 -11.00 0.73
N ALA A 456 14.95 -11.28 1.86
CA ALA A 456 14.11 -10.32 2.54
C ALA A 456 14.94 -9.23 3.25
N PHE A 457 14.28 -8.13 3.62
CA PHE A 457 14.89 -7.16 4.54
C PHE A 457 15.15 -7.80 5.91
N PRO A 458 16.31 -7.58 6.54
CA PRO A 458 17.42 -6.71 6.12
C PRO A 458 18.57 -7.44 5.39
N TYR A 459 18.43 -8.73 5.07
CA TYR A 459 19.48 -9.58 4.48
C TYR A 459 19.93 -9.12 3.10
N ASN A 460 19.05 -8.49 2.33
CA ASN A 460 19.40 -7.86 1.06
C ASN A 460 20.47 -6.75 1.24
N PHE A 461 20.44 -6.01 2.35
CA PHE A 461 21.49 -5.02 2.67
C PHE A 461 22.79 -5.68 3.12
N ALA A 462 22.75 -6.89 3.68
CA ALA A 462 23.97 -7.63 4.01
C ALA A 462 24.66 -8.18 2.74
N ALA A 463 23.88 -8.48 1.70
CA ALA A 463 24.34 -8.98 0.41
C ALA A 463 24.87 -7.86 -0.53
N ASP A 464 24.37 -6.63 -0.41
CA ASP A 464 24.87 -5.45 -1.16
C ASP A 464 26.17 -4.91 -0.53
N LEU A 465 27.30 -5.58 -0.83
CA LEU A 465 28.62 -5.33 -0.25
C LEU A 465 29.30 -4.09 -0.83
N ASN A 466 28.97 -3.72 -2.07
CA ASN A 466 29.46 -2.52 -2.72
C ASN A 466 28.60 -1.28 -2.43
N GLN A 467 27.40 -1.46 -1.87
CA GLN A 467 26.43 -0.42 -1.52
C GLN A 467 25.94 0.40 -2.72
N ASP A 468 25.86 -0.22 -3.91
CA ASP A 468 25.32 0.41 -5.11
C ASP A 468 23.82 0.17 -5.31
N GLY A 469 23.21 -0.64 -4.43
CA GLY A 469 21.79 -0.95 -4.44
C GLY A 469 21.40 -2.13 -5.33
N MET A 470 22.36 -2.79 -5.97
CA MET A 470 22.17 -4.04 -6.70
C MET A 470 22.83 -5.20 -5.93
N ILE A 471 22.29 -6.41 -6.10
CA ILE A 471 22.89 -7.65 -5.59
C ILE A 471 23.31 -8.43 -6.81
N ASP A 472 24.58 -8.41 -7.14
CA ASP A 472 25.10 -9.04 -8.35
C ASP A 472 26.41 -9.83 -8.11
N ALA A 473 27.05 -10.27 -9.19
CA ALA A 473 28.28 -11.04 -9.13
C ALA A 473 29.48 -10.25 -8.55
N ILE A 474 29.46 -8.91 -8.59
CA ILE A 474 30.49 -8.06 -8.00
C ILE A 474 30.46 -8.17 -6.48
N ASP A 475 29.27 -8.22 -5.90
CA ASP A 475 29.08 -8.42 -4.47
C ASP A 475 29.49 -9.82 -4.02
N LEU A 476 29.11 -10.85 -4.78
CA LEU A 476 29.58 -12.22 -4.53
C LEU A 476 31.11 -12.33 -4.52
N LEU A 477 31.79 -11.63 -5.44
CA LEU A 477 33.26 -11.58 -5.47
C LEU A 477 33.84 -10.90 -4.22
N LYS A 478 33.18 -9.87 -3.69
CA LYS A 478 33.57 -9.22 -2.44
C LYS A 478 33.33 -10.13 -1.24
N GLU A 479 32.21 -10.84 -1.23
CA GLU A 479 31.85 -11.77 -0.17
C GLU A 479 32.87 -12.89 -0.04
N GLY A 480 33.28 -13.48 -1.17
CA GLY A 480 34.32 -14.52 -1.21
C GLY A 480 35.70 -14.05 -0.74
N LYS A 481 35.96 -12.73 -0.64
CA LYS A 481 37.16 -12.18 -0.01
C LYS A 481 36.95 -11.89 1.49
N LEU A 482 35.72 -11.60 1.88
CA LEU A 482 35.33 -11.25 3.25
C LEU A 482 35.16 -12.48 4.15
N CYS A 483 34.52 -13.55 3.64
CA CYS A 483 34.20 -14.79 4.36
C CYS A 483 35.36 -15.81 4.42
N LYS A 484 36.62 -15.37 4.31
CA LYS A 484 37.80 -16.26 4.27
C LYS A 484 38.30 -16.70 5.63
#